data_AF-A0A3D0TIR6-F1
#
_entry.id   AF-A0A3D0TIR6-F1
#
_cell.length_a   1.000
_cell.length_b   1.000
_cell.length_c   1.000
_cell.angle_alpha   90.00
_cell.angle_beta   90.00
_cell.angle_gamma   90.00
#
_symmetry.space_group_name_H-M   'P 1'
#
loop_
_entity.id
_entity.type
_entity.pdbx_description
1 polymer ?
#
loop_
_entity_poly.entity_id
_entity_poly.type
_entity_poly.pdbx_seq_one_letter_code
_entity_poly.pdbx_strand_id
1 'polypeptide(L)' 'KFLMRKELDGRPLKSSEDEIYEAWQERGLSRGKLRKHILKIMEWESVPELEVNEIYNQVKDKAYEISHS' A
#
# COMPACT_ATOMS: atom_id res chain seq x y z
N LYS A 1 -11.87 -3.48 -8.32
CA LYS A 1 -11.16 -2.39 -9.05
C LYS A 1 -9.71 -2.34 -8.57
N PHE A 2 -8.74 -2.23 -9.48
CA PHE A 2 -7.31 -2.09 -9.19
C PHE A 2 -6.97 -0.65 -8.79
N LEU A 3 -5.73 -0.43 -8.34
CA LEU A 3 -5.28 0.91 -7.97
C LEU A 3 -5.27 1.84 -9.18
N MET A 4 -5.49 3.12 -8.94
CA MET A 4 -5.33 4.12 -9.99
C MET A 4 -3.84 4.34 -10.18
N ARG A 5 -3.37 4.34 -11.43
CA ARG A 5 -1.96 4.55 -11.78
C ARG A 5 -1.61 6.03 -11.76
N LYS A 6 -1.76 6.64 -10.59
CA LYS A 6 -1.51 8.05 -10.35
C LYS A 6 -0.92 8.24 -8.96
N GLU A 7 -0.03 9.22 -8.88
CA GLU A 7 0.47 9.79 -7.64
C GLU A 7 -0.65 10.45 -6.82
N LEU A 8 -0.37 10.78 -5.57
CA LEU A 8 -1.33 11.42 -4.66
C LEU A 8 -1.81 12.80 -5.16
N ASP A 9 -0.95 13.51 -5.89
CA ASP A 9 -1.29 14.80 -6.53
C ASP A 9 -1.99 14.64 -7.90
N GLY A 10 -2.26 13.40 -8.32
CA GLY A 10 -2.95 13.07 -9.56
C GLY A 10 -2.05 13.00 -10.80
N ARG A 11 -0.73 13.23 -10.67
CA ARG A 11 0.22 13.03 -11.76
C ARG A 11 0.37 11.54 -12.11
N PRO A 12 0.86 11.20 -13.32
CA PRO A 12 1.21 9.82 -13.64
C PRO A 12 2.27 9.28 -12.65
N LEU A 13 2.23 7.97 -12.39
CA LEU A 13 3.28 7.30 -11.62
C LEU A 13 4.62 7.37 -12.35
N LYS A 14 5.72 7.31 -11.60
CA LYS A 14 7.04 7.07 -12.20
C LYS A 14 7.10 5.63 -12.71
N SER A 15 7.97 5.37 -13.69
CA SER A 15 8.10 4.04 -14.31
C SER A 15 8.39 2.94 -13.29
N SER A 16 9.23 3.20 -12.29
CA SER A 16 9.54 2.25 -11.22
C SER A 16 8.35 1.93 -10.31
N GLU A 17 7.42 2.87 -10.16
CA GLU A 17 6.19 2.66 -9.37
C GLU A 17 5.14 1.95 -10.21
N ASP A 18 5.04 2.24 -11.50
CA ASP A 18 4.10 1.58 -12.41
C ASP A 18 4.34 0.06 -12.48
N GLU A 19 5.60 -0.38 -12.50
CA GLU A 19 5.98 -1.79 -12.46
C GLU A 19 5.48 -2.51 -11.19
N ILE A 20 5.51 -1.84 -10.03
CA ILE A 20 4.98 -2.40 -8.78
C ILE A 20 3.47 -2.60 -8.90
N TYR A 21 2.76 -1.63 -9.50
CA TYR A 21 1.31 -1.69 -9.67
C TYR A 21 0.91 -2.79 -10.66
N GLU A 22 1.67 -2.97 -11.75
CA GLU A 22 1.49 -4.08 -12.68
C GLU A 22 1.67 -5.44 -12.00
N ALA A 23 2.77 -5.63 -11.28
CA ALA A 23 3.03 -6.89 -10.56
C ALA A 23 1.91 -7.23 -9.56
N TRP A 24 1.34 -6.22 -8.89
CA TRP A 24 0.18 -6.43 -8.01
C TRP A 24 -1.07 -6.82 -8.80
N GLN A 25 -1.32 -6.17 -9.94
CA GLN A 25 -2.46 -6.46 -10.78
C GLN A 25 -2.40 -7.87 -11.38
N GLU A 26 -1.24 -8.30 -11.89
CA GLU A 26 -0.99 -9.66 -12.41
C GLU A 26 -1.23 -10.73 -11.34
N ARG A 27 -0.87 -10.44 -10.08
CA ARG A 27 -1.17 -11.30 -8.91
C ARG A 27 -2.64 -11.23 -8.47
N GLY A 28 -3.49 -10.48 -9.18
CA GLY A 28 -4.91 -10.32 -8.87
C GLY A 28 -5.18 -9.52 -7.60
N LEU A 29 -4.25 -8.68 -7.16
CA LEU A 29 -4.35 -7.84 -5.96
C LEU A 29 -5.13 -6.55 -6.25
N SER A 30 -6.45 -6.65 -6.23
CA SER A 30 -7.32 -5.47 -6.29
C SER A 30 -7.15 -4.55 -5.07
N ARG A 31 -7.60 -3.29 -5.16
CA ARG A 31 -7.58 -2.32 -4.03
C ARG A 31 -8.16 -2.89 -2.73
N GLY A 32 -9.28 -3.61 -2.83
CA GLY A 32 -9.93 -4.21 -1.67
C GLY A 32 -9.10 -5.34 -1.06
N LYS A 33 -8.41 -6.14 -1.89
CA LYS A 33 -7.49 -7.19 -1.40
C LYS A 33 -6.25 -6.58 -0.76
N LEU A 34 -5.63 -5.59 -1.41
CA LEU A 34 -4.48 -4.86 -0.85
C LEU A 34 -4.82 -4.25 0.51
N ARG A 35 -5.97 -3.57 0.62
CA ARG A 35 -6.45 -3.04 1.90
C ARG A 35 -6.55 -4.13 2.97
N LYS A 36 -7.16 -5.28 2.66
CA LYS A 36 -7.25 -6.41 3.60
C LYS A 36 -5.88 -6.96 4.01
N HIS A 37 -4.95 -7.07 3.07
CA HIS A 37 -3.59 -7.54 3.36
C HIS A 37 -2.83 -6.56 4.25
N ILE A 38 -2.89 -5.25 3.96
CA ILE A 38 -2.27 -4.21 4.80
C ILE A 38 -2.84 -4.26 6.21
N LEU A 39 -4.17 -4.27 6.37
CA LEU A 39 -4.82 -4.38 7.68
C LEU A 39 -4.35 -5.63 8.45
N LYS A 40 -4.25 -6.78 7.77
CA LYS A 40 -3.76 -8.01 8.39
C LYS A 40 -2.30 -7.91 8.83
N ILE A 41 -1.41 -7.37 7.99
CA ILE A 41 0.03 -7.23 8.27
C ILE A 41 0.24 -6.26 9.44
N MET A 42 -0.52 -5.17 9.45
CA MET A 42 -0.47 -4.16 10.51
C MET A 42 -1.22 -4.56 11.78
N GLU A 43 -1.94 -5.70 11.76
CA GLU A 43 -2.80 -6.14 12.86
C GLU A 43 -3.87 -5.10 13.22
N TRP A 44 -4.38 -4.38 12.22
CA TRP A 44 -5.41 -3.35 12.35
C TRP A 44 -6.81 -3.91 12.05
N GLU A 45 -7.79 -3.61 12.90
CA GLU A 45 -9.21 -3.92 12.62
C GLU A 45 -9.77 -3.03 11.50
N SER A 46 -9.38 -1.76 11.47
CA SER A 46 -9.71 -0.78 10.45
C SER A 46 -8.54 0.17 10.21
N VAL A 47 -8.59 0.96 9.13
CA VAL A 47 -7.58 2.00 8.91
C VAL A 47 -7.70 3.00 10.07
N PRO A 48 -6.61 3.32 10.78
CA PRO A 48 -6.66 4.21 11.93
C PRO A 48 -7.03 5.64 11.49
N GLU A 49 -7.71 6.37 12.37
CA GLU A 49 -8.07 7.78 12.17
C GLU A 49 -6.86 8.69 12.49
N LEU A 50 -5.82 8.57 11.68
CA LEU A 50 -4.57 9.32 11.80
C LEU A 50 -4.27 10.07 10.50
N GLU A 51 -3.35 11.04 10.57
CA GLU A 51 -2.89 11.72 9.37
C GLU A 51 -2.16 10.75 8.44
N VAL A 52 -2.25 10.99 7.12
CA VAL A 52 -1.69 10.10 6.10
C VAL A 52 -0.20 9.82 6.32
N ASN A 53 0.55 10.83 6.76
CA ASN A 53 1.98 10.70 7.06
C ASN A 53 2.26 9.81 8.28
N GLU A 54 1.40 9.83 9.29
CA GLU A 54 1.52 8.97 10.46
C GLU A 54 1.24 7.51 10.09
N ILE A 55 0.18 7.28 9.32
CA ILE A 55 -0.15 5.95 8.76
C ILE A 55 1.01 5.43 7.92
N TYR A 56 1.56 6.27 7.04
CA TYR A 56 2.70 5.91 6.20
C TYR A 56 3.91 5.48 7.04
N ASN A 57 4.25 6.25 8.08
CA ASN A 57 5.38 5.91 8.96
C ASN A 57 5.16 4.57 9.67
N GLN A 58 3.98 4.32 10.23
CA GLN A 58 3.68 3.04 10.87
C GLN A 58 3.81 1.85 9.91
N VAL A 59 3.28 1.98 8.68
CA VAL A 59 3.39 0.93 7.66
C VAL A 59 4.85 0.70 7.25
N LYS A 60 5.62 1.78 7.06
CA LYS A 60 7.04 1.72 6.72
C LYS A 60 7.85 1.03 7.82
N ASP A 61 7.60 1.37 9.07
CA ASP A 61 8.31 0.81 10.23
C ASP A 61 7.98 -0.68 10.40
N LYS A 62 6.70 -1.08 10.33
CA LYS A 62 6.30 -2.50 10.36
C LYS A 62 6.88 -3.30 9.19
N ALA A 63 6.94 -2.71 7.99
CA ALA A 63 7.56 -3.36 6.84
C ALA A 63 9.07 -3.58 7.07
N TYR A 64 9.76 -2.61 7.65
CA TYR A 64 11.17 -2.73 8.03
C TYR A 64 11.39 -3.80 9.08
N GLU A 65 10.56 -3.86 10.12
CA GLU A 65 10.62 -4.90 11.16
C GLU A 65 10.49 -6.31 10.55
N ILE A 66 9.48 -6.52 9.69
CA ILE A 66 9.24 -7.82 9.05
C ILE A 66 10.39 -8.22 8.10
N SER A 67 10.99 -7.26 7.39
CA SER A 67 12.08 -7.57 6.46
C SER A 67 13.42 -7.82 7.16
N HIS A 68 13.54 -7.47 8.44
CA HIS A 68 14.77 -7.62 9.24
C HIS A 68 14.60 -8.56 10.45
N SER A 69 13.49 -9.30 10.52
CA SER A 69 13.27 -10.42 11.44
C SER A 69 13.65 -11.74 10.80
#